data_AF-A0A6I4T112-F1
#
_entry.id   AF-A0A6I4T112-F1
#
_cell.length_a   1.000
_cell.length_b   1.000
_cell.length_c   1.000
_cell.angle_alpha   90.00
_cell.angle_beta   90.00
_cell.angle_gamma   90.00
#
_symmetry.space_group_name_H-M   'P 1'
#
loop_
_entity.id
_entity.type
_entity.pdbx_description
1 polymer ?
#
loop_
_entity_poly.entity_id
_entity_poly.type
_entity_poly.pdbx_seq_one_letter_code
_entity_poly.pdbx_strand_id
1 'polypeptide(L)' 'MAQGPVPTAEIVTDPEVHAAYDAAVDGWALSISLAAGRICRWSVRMGAEWDFCPPPPAGPQP' A
#
# COMPACT_ATOMS: atom_id res chain seq x y z
N MET A 1 5.14 13.10 1.71
CA MET A 1 5.43 11.66 1.92
C MET A 1 4.23 11.06 2.62
N ALA A 2 3.64 9.97 2.12
CA ALA A 2 2.53 9.33 2.82
C ALA A 2 3.04 8.76 4.14
N GLN A 3 2.64 9.34 5.27
CA GLN A 3 2.97 8.79 6.59
C GLN A 3 2.09 7.56 6.84
N GLY A 4 2.70 6.45 7.25
CA GLY A 4 1.98 5.24 7.64
C GLY A 4 1.30 5.37 8.99
N PRO A 5 0.48 4.38 9.38
CA PRO A 5 -0.14 4.32 10.69
C PRO A 5 0.92 4.35 11.80
N VAL A 6 0.74 5.22 12.79
CA VAL A 6 1.65 5.35 13.94
C VAL A 6 1.19 4.39 15.04
N PRO A 7 2.04 3.46 15.50
CA PRO A 7 1.67 2.57 16.60
C PRO A 7 1.55 3.35 17.91
N THR A 8 0.53 3.07 18.70
CA THR A 8 0.34 3.58 20.06
C THR A 8 0.75 2.52 21.08
N ALA A 9 1.00 2.88 22.35
CA ALA A 9 1.36 1.90 23.37
C ALA A 9 0.24 0.86 23.64
N GLU A 10 -1.02 1.27 23.44
CA GLU A 10 -2.21 0.44 23.64
C GLU A 10 -2.25 -0.77 22.69
N ILE A 11 -1.61 -0.69 21.52
CA ILE A 11 -1.55 -1.78 20.52
C ILE A 11 -0.92 -3.08 21.06
N VAL A 12 -0.07 -2.98 22.08
CA VAL A 12 0.63 -4.13 22.67
C VAL A 12 -0.26 -4.87 23.65
N THR A 13 -1.19 -4.16 24.28
CA THR A 13 -1.97 -4.65 25.42
C THR A 13 -3.43 -4.88 25.10
N ASP A 14 -3.97 -4.22 24.08
CA ASP A 14 -5.36 -4.33 23.66
C ASP A 14 -5.47 -5.04 22.30
N PRO A 15 -6.07 -6.24 22.25
CA PRO A 15 -6.21 -7.00 21.00
C PRO A 15 -7.13 -6.33 19.98
N GLU A 16 -8.10 -5.51 20.39
CA GLU A 16 -8.96 -4.77 19.46
C GLU A 16 -8.19 -3.65 18.77
N VAL A 17 -7.37 -2.91 19.54
CA VAL A 17 -6.48 -1.86 18.99
C VAL A 17 -5.43 -2.48 18.07
N HIS A 18 -4.90 -3.66 18.42
CA HIS A 18 -3.99 -4.41 17.56
C HIS A 18 -4.62 -4.74 16.20
N ALA A 19 -5.81 -5.33 16.20
CA ALA A 19 -6.52 -5.68 14.98
C ALA A 19 -6.86 -4.45 14.12
N ALA A 20 -7.24 -3.34 14.75
CA ALA A 20 -7.51 -2.09 14.06
C ALA A 20 -6.25 -1.50 13.41
N TYR A 21 -5.10 -1.60 14.07
CA TYR A 21 -3.83 -1.15 13.53
C TYR A 21 -3.38 -2.01 12.34
N ASP A 22 -3.47 -3.34 12.45
CA ASP A 22 -3.12 -4.26 11.36
C ASP A 22 -3.95 -3.95 10.10
N ALA A 23 -5.26 -3.77 10.25
CA ALA A 23 -6.13 -3.38 9.15
C ALA A 23 -5.74 -2.01 8.55
N ALA A 24 -5.33 -1.05 9.38
CA ALA A 24 -4.86 0.25 8.91
C ALA A 24 -3.53 0.14 8.14
N VAL A 25 -2.61 -0.72 8.59
CA VAL A 25 -1.33 -0.99 7.92
C VAL A 25 -1.56 -1.65 6.57
N ASP A 26 -2.41 -2.67 6.50
CA ASP A 26 -2.75 -3.34 5.24
C ASP A 26 -3.36 -2.38 4.22
N GLY A 27 -4.30 -1.54 4.66
CA GLY A 27 -4.92 -0.52 3.80
C GLY A 27 -3.91 0.51 3.30
N TRP A 28 -3.01 0.97 4.17
CA TRP A 28 -1.94 1.88 3.79
C TRP A 28 -0.96 1.24 2.79
N ALA A 29 -0.52 0.01 3.04
CA ALA A 29 0.40 -0.73 2.17
C ALA A 29 -0.21 -0.96 0.77
N LEU A 30 -1.50 -1.29 0.71
CA LEU A 30 -2.25 -1.40 -0.54
C LEU A 30 -2.25 -0.05 -1.28
N SER A 31 -2.55 1.06 -0.58
CA SER A 31 -2.58 2.39 -1.20
C SER A 31 -1.24 2.79 -1.82
N ILE A 32 -0.13 2.50 -1.14
CA ILE A 32 1.22 2.77 -1.65
C ILE A 32 1.53 1.90 -2.86
N SER A 33 1.21 0.61 -2.79
CA SER A 33 1.44 -0.32 -3.90
C SER A 33 0.69 0.13 -5.16
N LEU A 34 -0.55 0.64 -5.01
CA LEU A 34 -1.33 1.20 -6.11
C LEU A 34 -0.72 2.48 -6.68
N ALA A 35 -0.28 3.39 -5.83
CA ALA A 35 0.37 4.64 -6.24
C ALA A 35 1.69 4.35 -6.97
N ALA A 36 2.53 3.46 -6.43
CA ALA A 36 3.76 3.01 -7.04
C ALA A 36 3.52 2.35 -8.40
N GLY A 37 2.51 1.49 -8.52
CA GLY A 37 2.12 0.89 -9.79
C GLY A 37 1.69 1.93 -10.84
N ARG A 38 0.96 2.98 -10.44
CA ARG A 38 0.58 4.08 -11.35
C ARG A 38 1.81 4.87 -11.81
N ILE A 39 2.71 5.20 -10.89
CA ILE A 39 3.95 5.93 -11.21
C ILE A 39 4.82 5.10 -12.14
N CYS A 40 5.04 3.81 -11.84
CA CYS A 40 5.84 2.92 -12.69
C CYS A 40 5.31 2.85 -14.11
N ARG A 41 3.99 2.64 -14.29
CA ARG A 41 3.36 2.63 -15.61
C ARG A 41 3.47 3.97 -16.34
N TRP A 42 3.37 5.08 -15.62
CA TRP A 42 3.58 6.40 -16.19
C TRP A 42 5.03 6.59 -16.65
N SER A 43 6.01 6.19 -15.83
CA SER A 43 7.43 6.25 -16.17
C SER A 43 7.81 5.38 -17.37
N VAL A 44 7.30 4.15 -17.46
CA VAL A 44 7.47 3.28 -18.64
C VAL A 44 6.91 3.94 -19.90
N ARG A 45 5.75 4.58 -19.82
CA ARG A 45 5.18 5.33 -20.95
C ARG A 45 6.02 6.52 -21.39
N MET A 46 6.89 7.04 -20.54
CA MET A 46 7.84 8.10 -20.88
C MET A 46 9.20 7.58 -21.36
N GLY A 47 9.35 6.25 -21.50
CA GLY A 47 10.58 5.62 -21.98
C GLY A 47 11.55 5.17 -20.89
N ALA A 48 11.12 5.12 -19.62
CA ALA A 48 11.95 4.53 -18.57
C ALA A 48 11.91 2.99 -18.66
N GLU A 49 13.07 2.36 -18.54
CA GLU A 49 13.22 0.90 -18.52
C GLU A 49 13.13 0.42 -17.06
N TRP A 50 12.00 -0.19 -16.70
CA TRP A 50 11.79 -0.80 -15.38
C TRP A 50 11.63 -2.30 -15.54
N ASP A 51 12.45 -3.08 -14.84
CA ASP A 51 12.38 -4.56 -14.87
C ASP A 51 11.14 -5.11 -14.15
N PHE A 52 10.52 -4.30 -13.30
CA PHE A 52 9.36 -4.71 -12.51
C PHE A 52 8.43 -3.52 -12.23
N CYS A 53 7.21 -3.59 -12.74
CA CYS A 53 6.09 -2.75 -12.27
C CYS A 53 5.11 -3.61 -11.49
N PRO A 54 4.64 -3.16 -10.31
CA PRO A 54 3.58 -3.85 -9.58
C PRO A 54 2.36 -4.10 -10.47
N PRO A 55 1.78 -5.31 -10.46
CA PRO A 55 0.59 -5.59 -11.24
C PRO A 55 -0.55 -4.65 -10.80
N PRO A 56 -1.51 -4.34 -11.69
CA PRO A 56 -2.74 -3.69 -11.26
C PRO A 56 -3.38 -4.52 -10.13
N PRO A 57 -4.10 -3.89 -9.19
CA PRO A 57 -4.85 -4.66 -8.20
C PRO A 57 -5.76 -5.64 -8.93
N ALA A 58 -5.91 -6.84 -8.37
CA ALA A 58 -6.98 -7.75 -8.78
C ALA A 58 -8.31 -7.05 -8.48
N GLY A 59 -8.79 -6.26 -9.45
CA GLY A 59 -10.17 -5.79 -9.43
C GLY A 59 -11.10 -6.99 -9.62
N PRO A 60 -12.41 -6.83 -9.34
CA PRO A 60 -13.39 -7.77 -9.86
C PRO A 60 -13.13 -7.93 -11.36
N GLN A 61 -12.90 -9.16 -11.82
CA GLN A 61 -12.93 -9.42 -13.25
C GLN A 61 -14.31 -9.01 -13.78
N PRO A 62 -14.38 -8.43 -15.00
CA PRO A 62 -15.65 -8.03 -15.60
C PRO A 62 -16.68 -9.16 -15.65
#